data_AF-A0A166S640-F1
#
_entry.id   AF-A0A166S640-F1
#
_cell.length_a   1.000
_cell.length_b   1.000
_cell.length_c   1.000
_cell.angle_alpha   90.00
_cell.angle_beta   90.00
_cell.angle_gamma   90.00
#
_symmetry.space_group_name_H-M   'P 1'
#
loop_
_entity.id
_entity.type
_entity.pdbx_description
1 polymer ?
#
loop_
_entity_poly.entity_id
_entity_poly.type
_entity_poly.pdbx_seq_one_letter_code
_entity_poly.pdbx_strand_id
1 'polypeptide(L)'
;MNLQRLPIETIEAILNYTTKNDQLSLCTSSKLLYDLAIRLLYRDLTFTCSSRLVQCFRVLKSKQGHAMAVTELTIATDSAMQHLRAYFRLIKDVLARLGGLRCLNIDHPFETHSDILDHCVFPRLNILTLGLFEGRYTPKFLSRHSNITLLQIFTPQKIYNHPTGGLSSLCFPNLRHYLGRTALFPSWLSRSTLLETLILKYDYAHPTTNKTFEFLSNTPAERLHLIFSGWNLEGCRVVSKTLPALKAVRFINTGFITEDVVKASQFIEHFGEFLPIFSHLEEISIIESTLSHLTPSALDREHERVQEWRSTCPELKMCEFDAGVIWTLKGNPEHPTWEPAARNVSMSGDIIHQWQVKRAVAEVQEISRKLK
;
A
#
# COMPACT_ATOMS: atom_id res chain seq x y z
N MET A 1 25.09 -29.01 -25.40
CA MET A 1 25.43 -28.63 -24.01
C MET A 1 24.70 -29.57 -23.07
N ASN A 2 25.36 -30.19 -22.09
CA ASN A 2 24.69 -31.11 -21.16
C ASN A 2 24.07 -30.31 -20.00
N LEU A 3 22.74 -30.15 -20.00
CA LEU A 3 21.98 -29.42 -18.97
C LEU A 3 22.21 -29.98 -17.56
N GLN A 4 22.55 -31.27 -17.42
CA GLN A 4 22.80 -31.90 -16.11
C GLN A 4 24.05 -31.37 -15.39
N ARG A 5 24.91 -30.61 -16.08
CA ARG A 5 26.11 -30.01 -15.49
C ARG A 5 25.88 -28.61 -14.91
N LEU A 6 24.71 -28.01 -15.18
CA LEU A 6 24.38 -26.70 -14.64
C LEU A 6 23.77 -26.84 -13.24
N PRO A 7 24.09 -25.95 -12.30
CA PRO A 7 23.36 -25.83 -11.05
C PRO A 7 21.86 -25.65 -11.31
N ILE A 8 21.02 -26.25 -10.47
CA ILE A 8 19.56 -26.22 -10.65
C ILE A 8 19.03 -24.79 -10.65
N GLU A 9 19.66 -23.91 -9.86
CA GLU A 9 19.38 -22.48 -9.75
C GLU A 9 19.63 -21.76 -11.08
N THR A 10 20.67 -22.16 -11.83
CA THR A 10 20.96 -21.60 -13.16
C THR A 10 19.88 -21.99 -14.16
N ILE A 11 19.40 -23.24 -14.10
CA ILE A 11 18.32 -23.70 -14.98
C ILE A 11 17.02 -22.99 -14.63
N GLU A 12 16.66 -22.88 -13.35
CA GLU A 12 15.49 -22.11 -12.91
C GLU A 12 15.56 -20.65 -13.35
N ALA A 13 16.74 -20.02 -13.25
CA ALA A 13 16.95 -18.66 -13.74
C ALA A 13 16.71 -18.55 -15.25
N ILE A 14 17.21 -19.48 -16.06
CA ILE A 14 16.94 -19.52 -17.51
C ILE A 14 15.43 -19.66 -17.76
N LEU A 15 14.76 -20.58 -17.07
CA LEU A 15 13.33 -20.84 -17.24
C LEU A 15 12.45 -19.64 -16.83
N ASN A 16 12.89 -18.82 -15.87
CA ASN A 16 12.18 -17.58 -15.51
C ASN A 16 12.10 -16.56 -16.66
N TYR A 17 12.99 -16.65 -17.66
CA TYR A 17 12.95 -15.80 -18.86
C TYR A 17 12.15 -16.40 -20.02
N THR A 18 11.57 -17.59 -19.84
CA THR A 18 10.78 -18.27 -20.88
C THR A 18 9.29 -17.97 -20.75
N THR A 19 8.54 -18.03 -21.85
CA THR A 19 7.08 -17.84 -21.81
C THR A 19 6.38 -19.04 -21.18
N LYS A 20 5.11 -18.88 -20.76
CA LYS A 20 4.32 -20.02 -20.26
C LYS A 20 4.16 -21.14 -21.31
N ASN A 21 4.12 -20.80 -22.60
CA ASN A 21 4.04 -21.78 -23.68
C ASN A 21 5.36 -22.57 -23.80
N ASP A 22 6.49 -21.90 -23.66
CA ASP A 22 7.80 -22.56 -23.64
C ASP A 22 7.91 -23.49 -22.43
N GLN A 23 7.49 -23.03 -21.24
CA GLN A 23 7.47 -23.85 -20.02
C GLN A 23 6.62 -25.11 -20.20
N LEU A 24 5.43 -25.00 -20.81
CA LEU A 24 4.59 -26.14 -21.15
C LEU A 24 5.25 -27.10 -22.15
N SER A 25 5.97 -26.55 -23.13
CA SER A 25 6.73 -27.37 -24.10
C SER A 25 7.91 -28.07 -23.41
N LEU A 26 8.57 -27.39 -22.48
CA LEU A 26 9.69 -27.94 -21.71
C LEU A 26 9.24 -29.06 -20.77
N CYS A 27 8.00 -29.00 -20.26
CA CYS A 27 7.40 -30.09 -19.50
C CYS A 27 7.39 -31.43 -20.25
N THR A 28 7.33 -31.44 -21.59
CA THR A 28 7.32 -32.69 -22.35
C THR A 28 8.71 -33.18 -22.74
N SER A 29 9.75 -32.36 -22.55
CA SER A 29 11.11 -32.63 -23.05
C SER A 29 11.94 -33.55 -22.16
N SER A 30 11.87 -33.38 -20.83
CA SER A 30 12.62 -34.21 -19.87
C SER A 30 11.99 -34.13 -18.47
N LYS A 31 12.25 -35.13 -17.63
CA LYS A 31 11.73 -35.16 -16.25
C LYS A 31 12.25 -34.01 -15.38
N LEU A 32 13.54 -33.67 -15.50
CA LEU A 32 14.12 -32.54 -14.76
C LEU A 32 13.44 -31.21 -15.15
N LEU A 33 13.32 -30.96 -16.46
CA LEU A 33 12.67 -29.75 -16.95
C LEU A 33 11.18 -29.73 -16.63
N TYR A 34 10.51 -30.89 -16.62
CA TYR A 34 9.14 -31.03 -16.14
C TYR A 34 9.00 -30.56 -14.69
N ASP A 35 9.81 -31.08 -13.78
CA ASP A 35 9.73 -30.74 -12.35
C ASP A 35 10.04 -29.24 -12.10
N LEU A 36 10.97 -28.65 -12.86
CA LEU A 36 11.28 -27.22 -12.79
C LEU A 36 10.17 -26.35 -13.38
N ALA A 37 9.73 -26.67 -14.60
CA ALA A 37 8.72 -25.90 -15.32
C ALA A 37 7.37 -25.95 -14.62
N ILE A 38 6.95 -27.10 -14.06
CA ILE A 38 5.74 -27.20 -13.25
C ILE A 38 5.81 -26.29 -12.02
N ARG A 39 6.96 -26.24 -11.32
CA ARG A 39 7.12 -25.34 -10.18
C ARG A 39 6.92 -23.88 -10.58
N LEU A 40 7.47 -23.46 -11.73
CA LEU A 40 7.32 -22.10 -12.24
C LEU A 40 5.89 -21.80 -12.74
N LEU A 41 5.27 -22.74 -13.47
CA LEU A 41 3.91 -22.59 -14.00
C LEU A 41 2.86 -22.38 -12.91
N TYR A 42 3.03 -23.05 -11.77
CA TYR A 42 2.11 -22.97 -10.63
C TYR A 42 2.54 -22.01 -9.53
N ARG A 43 3.72 -21.38 -9.64
CA ARG A 43 4.28 -20.49 -8.61
C ARG A 43 3.34 -19.33 -8.29
N ASP A 44 2.90 -18.65 -9.35
CA ASP A 44 2.16 -17.39 -9.27
C ASP A 44 0.82 -17.55 -10.00
N LEU A 45 -0.26 -17.70 -9.22
CA LEU A 45 -1.60 -17.97 -9.73
C LEU A 45 -2.54 -16.80 -9.48
N THR A 46 -3.14 -16.28 -10.55
CA THR A 46 -4.15 -15.22 -10.48
C THR A 46 -5.41 -15.65 -11.21
N PHE A 47 -6.54 -15.58 -10.52
CA PHE A 47 -7.84 -15.97 -11.05
C PHE A 47 -8.83 -14.81 -10.98
N THR A 48 -9.23 -14.32 -12.15
CA THR A 48 -10.32 -13.35 -12.34
C THR A 48 -11.62 -14.02 -12.82
N CYS A 49 -11.56 -15.32 -13.14
CA CYS A 49 -12.70 -16.08 -13.68
C CYS A 49 -12.87 -17.41 -12.93
N SER A 50 -14.07 -17.66 -12.44
CA SER A 50 -14.39 -18.83 -11.60
C SER A 50 -14.22 -20.17 -12.32
N SER A 51 -14.46 -20.23 -13.64
CA SER A 51 -14.28 -21.48 -14.42
C SER A 51 -12.82 -21.92 -14.48
N ARG A 52 -11.90 -20.98 -14.73
CA ARG A 52 -10.44 -21.21 -14.73
C ARG A 52 -9.94 -21.59 -13.34
N LEU A 53 -10.46 -20.93 -12.31
CA LEU A 53 -10.18 -21.27 -10.91
C LEU A 53 -10.55 -22.74 -10.64
N VAL A 54 -11.79 -23.15 -10.94
CA VAL A 54 -12.26 -24.52 -10.71
C VAL A 54 -11.42 -25.55 -11.47
N GLN A 55 -11.09 -25.29 -12.73
CA GLN A 55 -10.25 -26.19 -13.53
C GLN A 55 -8.87 -26.37 -12.89
N CYS A 56 -8.20 -25.27 -12.54
CA CYS A 56 -6.89 -25.33 -11.91
C CYS A 56 -6.95 -25.98 -10.52
N PHE A 57 -7.94 -25.62 -9.71
CA PHE A 57 -8.10 -26.13 -8.35
C PHE A 57 -8.40 -27.64 -8.34
N ARG A 58 -9.09 -28.18 -9.34
CA ARG A 58 -9.22 -29.64 -9.50
C ARG A 58 -7.86 -30.31 -9.73
N VAL A 59 -6.97 -29.69 -10.49
CA VAL A 59 -5.60 -30.19 -10.68
C VAL A 59 -4.81 -30.10 -9.38
N LEU A 60 -4.81 -28.95 -8.71
CA LEU A 60 -4.12 -28.77 -7.42
C LEU A 60 -4.63 -29.74 -6.35
N LYS A 61 -5.94 -29.99 -6.30
CA LYS A 61 -6.55 -30.98 -5.40
C LYS A 61 -6.11 -32.42 -5.70
N SER A 62 -5.80 -32.75 -6.96
CA SER A 62 -5.36 -34.11 -7.33
C SER A 62 -3.84 -34.30 -7.29
N LYS A 63 -3.04 -33.22 -7.36
CA LYS A 63 -1.58 -33.27 -7.44
C LYS A 63 -0.93 -32.44 -6.35
N GLN A 64 -0.57 -33.07 -5.22
CA GLN A 64 0.04 -32.38 -4.08
C GLN A 64 1.33 -31.63 -4.43
N GLY A 65 2.18 -32.18 -5.32
CA GLY A 65 3.39 -31.49 -5.76
C GLY A 65 3.11 -30.14 -6.42
N HIS A 66 2.02 -30.03 -7.19
CA HIS A 66 1.61 -28.77 -7.82
C HIS A 66 1.08 -27.78 -6.79
N ALA A 67 0.29 -28.26 -5.81
CA ALA A 67 -0.20 -27.45 -4.71
C ALA A 67 0.94 -26.84 -3.87
N MET A 68 2.00 -27.62 -3.62
CA MET A 68 3.19 -27.15 -2.90
C MET A 68 4.05 -26.16 -3.68
N ALA A 69 3.91 -26.10 -5.01
CA ALA A 69 4.62 -25.15 -5.85
C ALA A 69 4.03 -23.74 -5.78
N VAL A 70 2.75 -23.60 -5.36
CA VAL A 70 2.08 -22.30 -5.28
C VAL A 70 2.69 -21.47 -4.16
N THR A 71 3.27 -20.32 -4.51
CA THR A 71 3.80 -19.34 -3.56
C THR A 71 2.96 -18.08 -3.50
N GLU A 72 2.29 -17.71 -4.60
CA GLU A 72 1.43 -16.54 -4.68
C GLU A 72 0.08 -16.93 -5.26
N LEU A 73 -1.00 -16.53 -4.59
CA LEU A 73 -2.37 -16.80 -5.02
C LEU A 73 -3.22 -15.54 -4.91
N THR A 74 -3.80 -15.13 -6.03
CA THR A 74 -4.81 -14.07 -6.10
C THR A 74 -6.13 -14.63 -6.60
N ILE A 75 -7.19 -14.46 -5.80
CA ILE A 75 -8.58 -14.81 -6.15
C ILE A 75 -9.38 -13.51 -6.21
N ALA A 76 -9.66 -13.05 -7.43
CA ALA A 76 -10.40 -11.84 -7.74
C ALA A 76 -11.55 -12.16 -8.71
N THR A 77 -12.31 -13.22 -8.41
CA THR A 77 -13.46 -13.63 -9.22
C THR A 77 -14.66 -12.73 -8.96
N ASP A 78 -15.44 -12.44 -10.01
CA ASP A 78 -16.66 -11.64 -9.91
C ASP A 78 -17.66 -12.21 -8.89
N SER A 79 -17.99 -11.40 -7.87
CA SER A 79 -18.90 -11.75 -6.78
C SER A 79 -20.37 -11.67 -7.17
N ALA A 80 -20.72 -11.08 -8.32
CA ALA A 80 -22.10 -10.97 -8.77
C ALA A 80 -22.73 -12.35 -9.07
N MET A 81 -21.91 -13.36 -9.34
CA MET A 81 -22.38 -14.72 -9.59
C MET A 81 -22.61 -15.50 -8.30
N GLN A 82 -23.83 -16.00 -8.11
CA GLN A 82 -24.11 -16.97 -7.07
C GLN A 82 -23.35 -18.27 -7.36
N HIS A 83 -22.37 -18.59 -6.51
CA HIS A 83 -21.63 -19.84 -6.60
C HIS A 83 -22.24 -20.91 -5.69
N LEU A 84 -22.27 -22.15 -6.17
CA LEU A 84 -22.75 -23.29 -5.38
C LEU A 84 -21.78 -23.66 -4.26
N ARG A 85 -22.27 -24.25 -3.17
CA ARG A 85 -21.43 -24.72 -2.03
C ARG A 85 -20.26 -25.61 -2.44
N ALA A 86 -20.39 -26.37 -3.52
CA ALA A 86 -19.31 -27.22 -4.06
C ALA A 86 -18.10 -26.42 -4.53
N TYR A 87 -18.31 -25.19 -5.04
CA TYR A 87 -17.25 -24.27 -5.44
C TYR A 87 -16.38 -23.87 -4.24
N PHE A 88 -17.01 -23.40 -3.16
CA PHE A 88 -16.31 -23.00 -1.94
C PHE A 88 -15.63 -24.16 -1.22
N ARG A 89 -16.25 -25.35 -1.26
CA ARG A 89 -15.62 -26.58 -0.75
C ARG A 89 -14.32 -26.90 -1.50
N LEU A 90 -14.34 -26.79 -2.84
CA LEU A 90 -13.13 -26.99 -3.64
C LEU A 90 -12.03 -25.99 -3.28
N ILE A 91 -12.39 -24.71 -3.08
CA ILE A 91 -11.44 -23.67 -2.66
C ILE A 91 -10.84 -24.01 -1.30
N LYS A 92 -11.68 -24.28 -0.30
CA LYS A 92 -11.26 -24.66 1.06
C LYS A 92 -10.31 -25.87 1.05
N ASP A 93 -10.67 -26.92 0.32
CA ASP A 93 -9.88 -28.15 0.21
C ASP A 93 -8.49 -27.91 -0.41
N VAL A 94 -8.40 -27.02 -1.40
CA VAL A 94 -7.14 -26.69 -2.07
C VAL A 94 -6.30 -25.75 -1.22
N LEU A 95 -6.88 -24.70 -0.65
CA LEU A 95 -6.18 -23.76 0.22
C LEU A 95 -5.51 -24.49 1.39
N ALA A 96 -6.18 -25.44 2.02
CA ALA A 96 -5.61 -26.25 3.10
C ALA A 96 -4.34 -27.04 2.70
N ARG A 97 -4.03 -27.16 1.40
CA ARG A 97 -2.87 -27.89 0.86
C ARG A 97 -1.72 -26.99 0.38
N LEU A 98 -1.90 -25.67 0.36
CA LEU A 98 -0.90 -24.72 -0.17
C LEU A 98 0.16 -24.39 0.89
N GLY A 99 0.90 -25.39 1.39
CA GLY A 99 1.88 -25.21 2.46
C GLY A 99 3.06 -24.29 2.09
N GLY A 100 3.28 -24.04 0.79
CA GLY A 100 4.31 -23.14 0.26
C GLY A 100 3.90 -21.67 0.14
N LEU A 101 2.64 -21.34 0.44
CA LEU A 101 2.07 -20.03 0.16
C LEU A 101 2.72 -18.91 0.99
N ARG A 102 3.13 -17.85 0.31
CA ARG A 102 3.76 -16.64 0.87
C ARG A 102 2.85 -15.42 0.74
N CYS A 103 2.19 -15.29 -0.41
CA CYS A 103 1.25 -14.21 -0.70
C CYS A 103 -0.15 -14.79 -0.97
N LEU A 104 -1.14 -14.27 -0.24
CA LEU A 104 -2.55 -14.58 -0.47
C LEU A 104 -3.34 -13.29 -0.63
N ASN A 105 -3.97 -13.12 -1.79
CA ASN A 105 -4.92 -12.04 -2.05
C ASN A 105 -6.32 -12.60 -2.37
N ILE A 106 -7.34 -12.15 -1.64
CA ILE A 106 -8.75 -12.49 -1.87
C ILE A 106 -9.57 -11.19 -1.90
N ASP A 107 -9.87 -10.66 -3.09
CA ASP A 107 -10.43 -9.30 -3.25
C ASP A 107 -11.91 -9.16 -2.85
N HIS A 108 -12.71 -10.22 -2.91
CA HIS A 108 -14.12 -10.22 -2.49
C HIS A 108 -14.46 -11.57 -1.86
N PRO A 109 -14.15 -11.80 -0.58
CA PRO A 109 -14.41 -13.11 -0.01
C PRO A 109 -15.92 -13.21 0.18
N PHE A 110 -16.51 -14.06 -0.65
CA PHE A 110 -17.56 -15.00 -0.28
C PHE A 110 -18.34 -14.56 0.96
N GLU A 111 -19.18 -13.52 0.86
CA GLU A 111 -19.88 -12.93 2.02
C GLU A 111 -20.59 -14.02 2.86
N THR A 112 -21.07 -15.07 2.18
CA THR A 112 -21.77 -16.21 2.76
C THR A 112 -20.87 -17.38 3.22
N HIS A 113 -19.57 -17.39 2.91
CA HIS A 113 -18.64 -18.49 3.16
C HIS A 113 -17.31 -18.04 3.80
N SER A 114 -17.40 -17.29 4.89
CA SER A 114 -16.24 -16.89 5.70
C SER A 114 -15.43 -18.07 6.28
N ASP A 115 -15.93 -19.31 6.21
CA ASP A 115 -15.27 -20.52 6.70
C ASP A 115 -14.24 -21.13 5.72
N ILE A 116 -14.03 -20.53 4.55
CA ILE A 116 -13.08 -21.04 3.54
C ILE A 116 -11.64 -21.02 4.03
N LEU A 117 -11.28 -20.03 4.84
CA LEU A 117 -9.98 -19.93 5.49
C LEU A 117 -9.92 -20.67 6.83
N ASP A 118 -11.01 -21.32 7.24
CA ASP A 118 -11.02 -22.10 8.47
C ASP A 118 -10.06 -23.29 8.33
N HIS A 119 -9.32 -23.55 9.41
CA HIS A 119 -8.23 -24.54 9.46
C HIS A 119 -7.05 -24.36 8.48
N CYS A 120 -7.05 -23.34 7.62
CA CYS A 120 -5.89 -23.05 6.78
C CYS A 120 -4.72 -22.54 7.65
N VAL A 121 -3.53 -23.12 7.41
CA VAL A 121 -2.26 -22.75 8.04
C VAL A 121 -1.20 -22.67 6.93
N PHE A 122 -0.61 -21.49 6.81
CA PHE A 122 0.39 -21.15 5.80
C PHE A 122 1.67 -20.70 6.52
N PRO A 123 2.60 -21.63 6.85
CA PRO A 123 3.75 -21.30 7.69
C PRO A 123 4.65 -20.19 7.13
N ARG A 124 4.61 -19.99 5.80
CA ARG A 124 5.43 -19.01 5.06
C ARG A 124 4.67 -17.76 4.64
N LEU A 125 3.40 -17.61 5.04
CA LEU A 125 2.58 -16.46 4.67
C LEU A 125 3.14 -15.20 5.32
N ASN A 126 3.53 -14.23 4.49
CA ASN A 126 4.05 -12.95 4.91
C ASN A 126 3.24 -11.77 4.32
N ILE A 127 2.54 -11.97 3.20
CA ILE A 127 1.70 -10.97 2.57
C ILE A 127 0.26 -11.49 2.54
N LEU A 128 -0.66 -10.73 3.10
CA LEU A 128 -2.07 -11.07 3.14
C LEU A 128 -2.92 -9.86 2.75
N THR A 129 -3.73 -10.04 1.71
CA THR A 129 -4.74 -9.07 1.27
C THR A 129 -6.12 -9.72 1.34
N LEU A 130 -7.00 -9.12 2.12
CA LEU A 130 -8.38 -9.55 2.32
C LEU A 130 -9.33 -8.43 1.93
N GLY A 131 -10.25 -8.73 1.03
CA GLY A 131 -11.26 -7.82 0.51
C GLY A 131 -12.46 -7.56 1.42
N LEU A 132 -12.63 -8.40 2.45
CA LEU A 132 -13.64 -8.23 3.48
C LEU A 132 -13.13 -8.88 4.77
N PHE A 133 -13.35 -8.16 5.86
CA PHE A 133 -12.96 -8.55 7.21
C PHE A 133 -14.20 -8.74 8.06
N GLU A 134 -14.90 -9.84 7.81
CA GLU A 134 -16.12 -10.17 8.54
C GLU A 134 -16.12 -11.61 9.03
N GLY A 135 -16.88 -11.83 10.09
CA GLY A 135 -17.12 -13.16 10.66
C GLY A 135 -16.05 -13.64 11.65
N ARG A 136 -16.44 -14.71 12.35
CA ARG A 136 -15.66 -15.33 13.44
C ARG A 136 -14.38 -16.07 12.99
N TYR A 137 -14.19 -16.27 11.70
CA TYR A 137 -13.09 -17.09 11.17
C TYR A 137 -11.86 -16.26 10.82
N THR A 138 -12.02 -15.02 10.37
CA THR A 138 -10.89 -14.14 10.02
C THR A 138 -9.95 -13.88 11.21
N PRO A 139 -10.44 -13.57 12.43
CA PRO A 139 -9.58 -13.50 13.62
C PRO A 139 -8.79 -14.80 13.87
N LYS A 140 -9.47 -15.96 13.78
CA LYS A 140 -8.84 -17.27 13.99
C LYS A 140 -7.82 -17.61 12.91
N PHE A 141 -8.06 -17.17 11.68
CA PHE A 141 -7.10 -17.33 10.59
C PHE A 141 -5.87 -16.47 10.87
N LEU A 142 -6.07 -15.19 11.16
CA LEU A 142 -4.99 -14.25 11.48
C LEU A 142 -4.13 -14.70 12.67
N SER A 143 -4.73 -15.23 13.74
CA SER A 143 -3.99 -15.68 14.92
C SER A 143 -3.02 -16.84 14.65
N ARG A 144 -3.20 -17.57 13.54
CA ARG A 144 -2.31 -18.67 13.11
C ARG A 144 -1.13 -18.19 12.28
N HIS A 145 -1.05 -16.90 11.92
CA HIS A 145 -0.08 -16.37 10.96
C HIS A 145 0.67 -15.13 11.50
N SER A 146 1.50 -15.33 12.52
CA SER A 146 2.31 -14.26 13.13
C SER A 146 3.47 -13.75 12.24
N ASN A 147 3.77 -14.45 11.15
CA ASN A 147 4.83 -14.09 10.19
C ASN A 147 4.42 -13.02 9.17
N ILE A 148 3.18 -12.53 9.24
CA ILE A 148 2.68 -11.50 8.31
C ILE A 148 3.46 -10.20 8.50
N THR A 149 4.09 -9.74 7.41
CA THR A 149 4.82 -8.48 7.30
C THR A 149 4.00 -7.40 6.61
N LEU A 150 3.09 -7.77 5.71
CA LEU A 150 2.15 -6.88 5.04
C LEU A 150 0.72 -7.40 5.21
N LEU A 151 -0.13 -6.60 5.85
CA LEU A 151 -1.55 -6.89 6.00
C LEU A 151 -2.39 -5.80 5.34
N GLN A 152 -3.24 -6.21 4.41
CA GLN A 152 -4.16 -5.33 3.70
C GLN A 152 -5.59 -5.82 3.91
N ILE A 153 -6.42 -4.95 4.45
CA ILE A 153 -7.81 -5.25 4.75
C ILE A 153 -8.69 -4.19 4.12
N PHE A 154 -9.48 -4.60 3.13
CA PHE A 154 -10.54 -3.79 2.57
C PHE A 154 -11.89 -4.26 3.05
N THR A 155 -12.85 -3.34 3.13
CA THR A 155 -14.26 -3.65 3.29
C THR A 155 -15.04 -2.66 2.42
N PRO A 156 -15.78 -3.11 1.39
CA PRO A 156 -16.55 -2.19 0.54
C PRO A 156 -17.70 -1.55 1.32
N GLN A 157 -18.35 -2.30 2.21
CA GLN A 157 -19.55 -1.86 2.91
C GLN A 157 -19.24 -0.90 4.08
N LYS A 158 -20.25 -0.12 4.48
CA LYS A 158 -20.22 0.64 5.74
C LYS A 158 -20.30 -0.35 6.90
N ILE A 159 -19.35 -0.28 7.81
CA ILE A 159 -19.29 -1.16 8.98
C ILE A 159 -20.33 -0.61 9.97
N TYR A 160 -21.55 -1.13 9.93
CA TYR A 160 -22.62 -0.69 10.83
C TYR A 160 -22.53 -1.34 12.21
N ASN A 161 -21.93 -2.53 12.29
CA ASN A 161 -21.78 -3.29 13.53
C ASN A 161 -20.31 -3.42 13.89
N HIS A 162 -19.95 -3.11 15.14
CA HIS A 162 -18.58 -3.23 15.63
C HIS A 162 -18.07 -4.69 15.51
N PRO A 163 -17.12 -4.98 14.60
CA PRO A 163 -16.58 -6.34 14.42
C PRO A 163 -15.60 -6.73 15.53
N THR A 164 -15.43 -5.89 16.57
CA THR A 164 -14.35 -6.01 17.56
C THR A 164 -14.61 -7.05 18.65
N GLY A 165 -15.81 -7.63 18.73
CA GLY A 165 -16.13 -8.71 19.65
C GLY A 165 -15.41 -10.02 19.30
N GLY A 166 -14.11 -10.13 19.64
CA GLY A 166 -13.34 -11.37 19.48
C GLY A 166 -11.90 -11.22 18.97
N LEU A 167 -11.39 -10.00 18.81
CA LEU A 167 -10.06 -9.75 18.22
C LEU A 167 -8.93 -9.58 19.25
N SER A 168 -9.21 -9.62 20.55
CA SER A 168 -8.34 -9.12 21.63
C SER A 168 -6.99 -9.85 21.84
N SER A 169 -6.58 -10.77 20.96
CA SER A 169 -5.39 -11.61 21.14
C SER A 169 -4.51 -11.79 19.90
N LEU A 170 -4.72 -10.99 18.85
CA LEU A 170 -3.86 -11.09 17.66
C LEU A 170 -2.48 -10.48 17.95
N CYS A 171 -1.41 -11.15 17.53
CA CYS A 171 -0.05 -10.67 17.68
C CYS A 171 0.68 -10.79 16.35
N PHE A 172 1.14 -9.66 15.82
CA PHE A 172 1.92 -9.59 14.60
C PHE A 172 3.25 -8.90 14.87
N PRO A 173 4.21 -9.62 15.45
CA PRO A 173 5.50 -9.04 15.81
C PRO A 173 6.30 -8.57 14.59
N ASN A 174 6.03 -9.13 13.41
CA ASN A 174 6.75 -8.84 12.17
C ASN A 174 6.01 -7.89 11.22
N LEU A 175 4.84 -7.36 11.60
CA LEU A 175 4.05 -6.50 10.74
C LEU A 175 4.77 -5.15 10.54
N ARG A 176 5.11 -4.85 9.29
CA ARG A 176 5.78 -3.61 8.87
C ARG A 176 4.85 -2.69 8.09
N HIS A 177 3.94 -3.27 7.32
CA HIS A 177 3.02 -2.53 6.47
C HIS A 177 1.58 -2.90 6.77
N TYR A 178 0.74 -1.91 7.03
CA TYR A 178 -0.70 -2.10 7.16
C TYR A 178 -1.44 -1.18 6.20
N LEU A 179 -2.41 -1.73 5.48
CA LEU A 179 -3.34 -0.97 4.64
C LEU A 179 -4.77 -1.34 5.03
N GLY A 180 -5.60 -0.36 5.38
CA GLY A 180 -6.99 -0.63 5.68
C GLY A 180 -7.81 0.61 6.00
N ARG A 181 -8.94 0.42 6.69
CA ARG A 181 -9.80 1.51 7.17
C ARG A 181 -9.43 1.89 8.60
N THR A 182 -9.55 3.16 8.97
CA THR A 182 -9.35 3.59 10.36
C THR A 182 -10.29 2.85 11.32
N ALA A 183 -11.52 2.55 10.88
CA ALA A 183 -12.51 1.81 11.66
C ALA A 183 -12.12 0.35 11.95
N LEU A 184 -11.32 -0.25 11.05
CA LEU A 184 -10.81 -1.61 11.17
C LEU A 184 -9.42 -1.65 11.76
N PHE A 185 -8.80 -0.49 11.96
CA PHE A 185 -7.46 -0.44 12.48
C PHE A 185 -7.47 -1.13 13.84
N PRO A 186 -6.60 -2.11 14.01
CA PRO A 186 -6.71 -3.00 15.12
C PRO A 186 -6.29 -2.39 16.43
N SER A 187 -7.23 -2.30 17.38
CA SER A 187 -6.88 -2.25 18.80
C SER A 187 -6.12 -3.51 19.27
N TRP A 188 -6.06 -4.54 18.42
CA TRP A 188 -5.33 -5.78 18.66
C TRP A 188 -3.85 -5.73 18.29
N LEU A 189 -3.35 -4.68 17.64
CA LEU A 189 -1.92 -4.62 17.35
C LEU A 189 -1.14 -4.57 18.67
N SER A 190 0.05 -5.18 18.73
CA SER A 190 0.89 -5.03 19.91
C SER A 190 1.51 -3.64 19.90
N ARG A 191 1.58 -2.97 21.06
CA ARG A 191 2.30 -1.69 21.21
C ARG A 191 3.80 -1.81 20.86
N SER A 192 4.33 -3.03 20.88
CA SER A 192 5.71 -3.33 20.50
C SER A 192 5.93 -3.48 18.99
N THR A 193 4.87 -3.52 18.18
CA THR A 193 5.00 -3.63 16.73
C THR A 193 5.49 -2.30 16.15
N LEU A 194 6.61 -2.35 15.42
CA LEU A 194 7.16 -1.20 14.71
C LEU A 194 6.61 -1.17 13.28
N LEU A 195 5.73 -0.21 12.98
CA LEU A 195 5.18 -0.04 11.64
C LEU A 195 6.07 0.86 10.80
N GLU A 196 6.55 0.37 9.66
CA GLU A 196 7.28 1.19 8.69
C GLU A 196 6.32 2.05 7.88
N THR A 197 5.15 1.51 7.51
CA THR A 197 4.17 2.24 6.69
C THR A 197 2.75 1.86 7.06
N LEU A 198 1.95 2.89 7.30
CA LEU A 198 0.55 2.77 7.64
C LEU A 198 -0.29 3.51 6.59
N ILE A 199 -1.16 2.80 5.88
CA ILE A 199 -2.06 3.40 4.89
C ILE A 199 -3.50 3.22 5.36
N LEU A 200 -4.17 4.32 5.70
CA LEU A 200 -5.52 4.27 6.24
C LEU A 200 -6.49 5.06 5.36
N LYS A 201 -7.60 4.44 5.01
CA LYS A 201 -8.80 5.15 4.57
C LYS A 201 -9.49 5.75 5.79
N TYR A 202 -9.59 7.06 5.82
CA TYR A 202 -10.09 7.82 6.97
C TYR A 202 -11.62 7.82 7.01
N ASP A 203 -12.19 7.18 8.02
CA ASP A 203 -13.64 7.11 8.25
C ASP A 203 -14.08 8.17 9.26
N TYR A 204 -14.21 9.44 8.84
CA TYR A 204 -14.49 10.57 9.74
C TYR A 204 -15.76 10.42 10.58
N ALA A 205 -16.79 9.76 10.04
CA ALA A 205 -18.07 9.56 10.72
C ALA A 205 -18.06 8.35 11.68
N HIS A 206 -16.99 7.54 11.69
CA HIS A 206 -16.96 6.32 12.48
C HIS A 206 -16.42 6.61 13.90
N PRO A 207 -17.14 6.20 14.97
CA PRO A 207 -16.80 6.57 16.35
C PRO A 207 -15.47 5.97 16.85
N THR A 208 -14.94 4.95 16.18
CA THR A 208 -13.63 4.36 16.54
C THR A 208 -12.46 5.06 15.88
N THR A 209 -12.66 5.97 14.92
CA THR A 209 -11.55 6.63 14.21
C THR A 209 -10.64 7.39 15.18
N ASN A 210 -11.19 8.15 16.13
CA ASN A 210 -10.37 8.83 17.14
C ASN A 210 -9.63 7.84 18.04
N LYS A 211 -10.31 6.76 18.47
CA LYS A 211 -9.70 5.68 19.28
C LYS A 211 -8.54 5.00 18.56
N THR A 212 -8.63 4.87 17.23
CA THR A 212 -7.54 4.34 16.40
C THR A 212 -6.29 5.22 16.49
N PHE A 213 -6.43 6.54 16.41
CA PHE A 213 -5.30 7.45 16.54
C PHE A 213 -4.75 7.55 17.97
N GLU A 214 -5.62 7.52 18.98
CA GLU A 214 -5.21 7.37 20.38
C GLU A 214 -4.39 6.08 20.58
N PHE A 215 -4.81 4.97 19.97
CA PHE A 215 -4.07 3.73 20.01
C PHE A 215 -2.73 3.83 19.27
N LEU A 216 -2.71 4.44 18.08
CA LEU A 216 -1.49 4.65 17.29
C LEU A 216 -0.48 5.55 18.00
N SER A 217 -0.90 6.46 18.88
CA SER A 217 0.04 7.23 19.71
C SER A 217 0.95 6.34 20.57
N ASN A 218 0.55 5.09 20.82
CA ASN A 218 1.31 4.09 21.57
C ASN A 218 1.96 3.03 20.67
N THR A 219 1.83 3.14 19.34
CA THR A 219 2.40 2.21 18.37
C THR A 219 3.23 3.00 17.35
N PRO A 220 4.56 2.93 17.42
CA PRO A 220 5.40 3.75 16.55
C PRO A 220 5.17 3.40 15.08
N ALA A 221 4.87 4.43 14.29
CA ALA A 221 4.82 4.37 12.84
C ALA A 221 5.81 5.38 12.27
N GLU A 222 6.59 5.00 11.26
CA GLU A 222 7.51 5.93 10.59
C GLU A 222 6.79 6.76 9.53
N ARG A 223 5.89 6.12 8.76
CA ARG A 223 5.16 6.75 7.66
C ARG A 223 3.66 6.52 7.78
N LEU A 224 2.87 7.59 7.57
CA LEU A 224 1.41 7.54 7.54
C LEU A 224 0.87 8.09 6.22
N HIS A 225 0.07 7.29 5.53
CA HIS A 225 -0.71 7.70 4.37
C HIS A 225 -2.20 7.69 4.74
N LEU A 226 -2.85 8.85 4.71
CA LEU A 226 -4.29 8.97 4.91
C LEU A 226 -5.00 9.22 3.59
N ILE A 227 -5.98 8.38 3.30
CA ILE A 227 -6.83 8.47 2.12
C ILE A 227 -8.19 9.03 2.56
N PHE A 228 -8.53 10.21 2.07
CA PHE A 228 -9.79 10.87 2.33
C PHE A 228 -10.76 10.75 1.14
N SER A 229 -12.06 10.77 1.44
CA SER A 229 -13.14 10.97 0.46
C SER A 229 -13.47 12.46 0.23
N GLY A 230 -12.60 13.36 0.68
CA GLY A 230 -12.74 14.82 0.66
C GLY A 230 -11.80 15.42 1.72
N TRP A 231 -11.25 16.61 1.48
CA TRP A 231 -10.30 17.22 2.40
C TRP A 231 -10.90 17.39 3.81
N ASN A 232 -10.15 16.98 4.84
CA ASN A 232 -10.63 16.93 6.23
C ASN A 232 -9.57 17.46 7.20
N LEU A 233 -9.76 18.71 7.66
CA LEU A 233 -8.83 19.39 8.58
C LEU A 233 -8.80 18.74 9.97
N GLU A 234 -9.92 18.17 10.42
CA GLU A 234 -9.97 17.48 11.72
C GLU A 234 -9.07 16.24 11.72
N GLY A 235 -9.02 15.50 10.60
CA GLY A 235 -8.09 14.38 10.44
C GLY A 235 -6.62 14.81 10.60
N CYS A 236 -6.25 15.98 10.08
CA CYS A 236 -4.90 16.54 10.23
C CYS A 236 -4.59 16.94 11.68
N ARG A 237 -5.56 17.57 12.34
CA ARG A 237 -5.48 17.94 13.75
C ARG A 237 -5.30 16.71 14.64
N VAL A 238 -6.05 15.65 14.38
CA VAL A 238 -5.93 14.39 15.12
C VAL A 238 -4.56 13.76 14.89
N VAL A 239 -4.09 13.65 13.64
CA VAL A 239 -2.77 13.09 13.32
C VAL A 239 -1.64 13.87 13.97
N SER A 240 -1.61 15.20 13.81
CA SER A 240 -0.54 16.03 14.36
C SER A 240 -0.45 15.91 15.89
N LYS A 241 -1.60 15.90 16.59
CA LYS A 241 -1.63 15.74 18.04
C LYS A 241 -1.24 14.34 18.53
N THR A 242 -1.64 13.30 17.81
CA THR A 242 -1.48 11.91 18.27
C THR A 242 -0.19 11.25 17.80
N LEU A 243 0.36 11.72 16.67
CA LEU A 243 1.53 11.15 16.00
C LEU A 243 2.58 12.22 15.66
N PRO A 244 3.07 13.01 16.64
CA PRO A 244 4.04 14.08 16.39
C PRO A 244 5.41 13.58 15.90
N ALA A 245 5.73 12.30 16.14
CA ALA A 245 7.01 11.69 15.80
C ALA A 245 7.09 11.07 14.39
N LEU A 246 6.07 11.27 13.54
CA LEU A 246 6.09 10.76 12.15
C LEU A 246 7.25 11.37 11.36
N LYS A 247 7.88 10.55 10.51
CA LYS A 247 8.87 11.01 9.52
C LYS A 247 8.26 11.37 8.18
N ALA A 248 7.20 10.67 7.78
CA ALA A 248 6.49 10.98 6.55
C ALA A 248 4.99 10.99 6.77
N VAL A 249 4.32 12.01 6.22
CA VAL A 249 2.85 12.07 6.17
C VAL A 249 2.38 12.34 4.74
N ARG A 250 1.42 11.54 4.29
CA ARG A 250 0.84 11.66 2.96
C ARG A 250 -0.68 11.69 3.05
N PHE A 251 -1.28 12.78 2.63
CA PHE A 251 -2.73 12.95 2.52
C PHE A 251 -3.14 12.81 1.05
N ILE A 252 -4.11 11.95 0.78
CA ILE A 252 -4.61 11.65 -0.56
C ILE A 252 -6.11 11.92 -0.57
N ASN A 253 -6.54 12.91 -1.34
CA ASN A 253 -7.96 13.12 -1.60
C ASN A 253 -8.37 12.36 -2.86
N THR A 254 -9.35 11.47 -2.72
CA THR A 254 -9.90 10.67 -3.82
C THR A 254 -11.01 11.36 -4.60
N GLY A 255 -11.60 12.44 -4.08
CA GLY A 255 -12.58 13.27 -4.81
C GLY A 255 -13.99 12.69 -4.92
N PHE A 256 -14.39 11.76 -4.04
CA PHE A 256 -15.71 11.10 -4.13
C PHE A 256 -16.90 11.90 -3.57
N ILE A 257 -16.68 12.98 -2.80
CA ILE A 257 -17.76 13.78 -2.19
C ILE A 257 -17.77 15.18 -2.82
N THR A 258 -18.94 15.60 -3.32
CA THR A 258 -19.15 16.85 -4.06
C THR A 258 -19.74 17.99 -3.22
N GLU A 259 -20.16 17.72 -1.99
CA GLU A 259 -20.86 18.69 -1.13
C GLU A 259 -19.94 19.12 0.02
N ASP A 260 -19.76 20.45 0.20
CA ASP A 260 -18.89 21.12 1.18
C ASP A 260 -17.37 20.85 1.06
N VAL A 261 -16.83 21.06 -0.14
CA VAL A 261 -15.43 20.76 -0.45
C VAL A 261 -14.49 21.89 0.00
N VAL A 262 -13.83 21.69 1.14
CA VAL A 262 -12.57 22.40 1.46
C VAL A 262 -11.64 22.23 0.26
N LYS A 263 -11.18 23.35 -0.34
CA LYS A 263 -10.28 23.27 -1.50
C LYS A 263 -8.90 22.77 -1.08
N ALA A 264 -8.16 22.12 -1.99
CA ALA A 264 -6.79 21.70 -1.73
C ALA A 264 -5.92 22.86 -1.21
N SER A 265 -6.04 24.05 -1.81
CA SER A 265 -5.31 25.24 -1.36
C SER A 265 -5.62 25.65 0.08
N GLN A 266 -6.89 25.61 0.50
CA GLN A 266 -7.30 25.90 1.87
C GLN A 266 -6.78 24.83 2.83
N PHE A 267 -6.87 23.56 2.43
CA PHE A 267 -6.35 22.46 3.23
C PHE A 267 -4.83 22.59 3.46
N ILE A 268 -4.08 22.92 2.41
CA ILE A 268 -2.64 23.15 2.48
C ILE A 268 -2.32 24.34 3.39
N GLU A 269 -3.01 25.47 3.24
CA GLU A 269 -2.80 26.66 4.07
C GLU A 269 -3.00 26.35 5.57
N HIS A 270 -4.12 25.72 5.92
CA HIS A 270 -4.40 25.35 7.31
C HIS A 270 -3.47 24.25 7.83
N PHE A 271 -2.94 23.37 6.97
CA PHE A 271 -1.99 22.35 7.39
C PHE A 271 -0.69 22.95 7.94
N GLY A 272 -0.30 24.13 7.44
CA GLY A 272 0.87 24.87 7.92
C GLY A 272 0.85 25.12 9.44
N GLU A 273 -0.35 25.31 10.03
CA GLU A 273 -0.54 25.51 11.47
C GLU A 273 -0.16 24.28 12.32
N PHE A 274 -0.18 23.08 11.72
CA PHE A 274 0.14 21.83 12.42
C PHE A 274 1.63 21.45 12.34
N LEU A 275 2.39 22.06 11.43
CA LEU A 275 3.81 21.77 11.22
C LEU A 275 4.68 21.89 12.49
N PRO A 276 4.52 22.90 13.36
CA PRO A 276 5.34 23.02 14.58
C PRO A 276 5.18 21.83 15.54
N ILE A 277 4.09 21.07 15.42
CA ILE A 277 3.79 19.96 16.31
C ILE A 277 4.64 18.73 15.96
N PHE A 278 5.06 18.59 14.70
CA PHE A 278 5.84 17.45 14.26
C PHE A 278 7.32 17.64 14.53
N SER A 279 7.92 16.74 15.32
CA SER A 279 9.32 16.85 15.74
C SER A 279 10.32 16.21 14.79
N HIS A 280 9.87 15.31 13.91
CA HIS A 280 10.73 14.50 13.04
C HIS A 280 10.25 14.43 11.58
N LEU A 281 9.33 15.31 11.18
CA LEU A 281 8.70 15.22 9.88
C LEU A 281 9.66 15.66 8.76
N GLU A 282 10.04 14.70 7.93
CA GLU A 282 10.97 14.85 6.81
C GLU A 282 10.25 14.94 5.46
N GLU A 283 9.10 14.25 5.31
CA GLU A 283 8.38 14.15 4.05
C GLU A 283 6.90 14.51 4.23
N ILE A 284 6.39 15.42 3.41
CA ILE A 284 4.96 15.74 3.34
C ILE A 284 4.47 15.57 1.90
N SER A 285 3.31 14.94 1.74
CA SER A 285 2.63 14.90 0.44
C SER A 285 1.13 15.17 0.60
N ILE A 286 0.60 16.16 -0.09
CA ILE A 286 -0.82 16.50 -0.13
C ILE A 286 -1.25 16.38 -1.60
N ILE A 287 -1.92 15.28 -1.92
CA ILE A 287 -2.20 14.89 -3.30
C ILE A 287 -3.70 14.87 -3.54
N GLU A 288 -4.11 15.48 -4.64
CA GLU A 288 -5.45 15.35 -5.19
C GLU A 288 -5.47 14.33 -6.34
N SER A 289 -6.52 13.51 -6.42
CA SER A 289 -6.66 12.51 -7.49
C SER A 289 -6.78 13.15 -8.87
N THR A 290 -7.36 14.35 -8.93
CA THR A 290 -7.40 15.19 -10.14
C THR A 290 -6.24 16.17 -10.10
N LEU A 291 -5.29 16.01 -11.03
CA LEU A 291 -4.15 16.93 -11.13
C LEU A 291 -4.61 18.27 -11.71
N SER A 292 -4.23 19.35 -11.02
CA SER A 292 -4.33 20.70 -11.58
C SER A 292 -3.30 20.89 -12.69
N HIS A 293 -3.61 21.73 -13.68
CA HIS A 293 -2.64 22.12 -14.70
C HIS A 293 -1.47 22.86 -14.04
N LEU A 294 -0.25 22.37 -14.27
CA LEU A 294 0.95 23.02 -13.77
C LEU A 294 1.17 24.35 -14.49
N THR A 295 1.31 25.44 -13.73
CA THR A 295 1.64 26.77 -14.25
C THR A 295 2.89 27.32 -13.55
N PRO A 296 3.64 28.24 -14.17
CA PRO A 296 4.76 28.91 -13.50
C PRO A 296 4.35 29.59 -12.19
N SER A 297 3.15 30.17 -12.12
CA SER A 297 2.64 30.80 -10.89
C SER A 297 2.31 29.78 -9.80
N ALA A 298 1.95 28.55 -10.15
CA ALA A 298 1.81 27.47 -9.17
C ALA A 298 3.18 27.08 -8.58
N LEU A 299 4.23 27.01 -9.41
CA LEU A 299 5.60 26.74 -8.95
C LEU A 299 6.13 27.83 -8.01
N ASP A 300 5.90 29.11 -8.33
CA ASP A 300 6.28 30.23 -7.46
C ASP A 300 5.62 30.09 -6.08
N ARG A 301 4.30 29.85 -6.03
CA ARG A 301 3.54 29.70 -4.78
C ARG A 301 3.97 28.47 -3.96
N GLU A 302 4.15 27.32 -4.61
CA GLU A 302 4.60 26.12 -3.90
C GLU A 302 6.03 26.29 -3.38
N HIS A 303 6.88 26.97 -4.14
CA HIS A 303 8.23 27.27 -3.70
C HIS A 303 8.25 28.18 -2.45
N GLU A 304 7.53 29.29 -2.47
CA GLU A 304 7.38 30.17 -1.30
C GLU A 304 6.89 29.36 -0.08
N ARG A 305 5.93 28.46 -0.32
CA ARG A 305 5.39 27.60 0.72
C ARG A 305 6.39 26.61 1.29
N VAL A 306 7.19 25.91 0.48
CA VAL A 306 8.21 24.99 1.03
C VAL A 306 9.27 25.73 1.84
N GLN A 307 9.58 26.99 1.50
CA GLN A 307 10.47 27.82 2.29
C GLN A 307 9.85 28.16 3.65
N GLU A 308 8.60 28.63 3.64
CA GLU A 308 7.85 28.93 4.87
C GLU A 308 7.73 27.68 5.76
N TRP A 309 7.29 26.55 5.18
CA TRP A 309 7.10 25.30 5.91
C TRP A 309 8.41 24.77 6.51
N ARG A 310 9.54 24.94 5.81
CA ARG A 310 10.86 24.56 6.32
C ARG A 310 11.32 25.43 7.48
N SER A 311 10.92 26.70 7.51
CA SER A 311 11.19 27.59 8.65
C SER A 311 10.43 27.16 9.90
N THR A 312 9.24 26.58 9.71
CA THR A 312 8.36 26.09 10.78
C THR A 312 8.70 24.67 11.22
N CYS A 313 9.08 23.79 10.28
CA CYS A 313 9.47 22.41 10.52
C CYS A 313 10.87 22.14 9.94
N PRO A 314 11.92 22.27 10.76
CA PRO A 314 13.28 22.20 10.24
C PRO A 314 13.76 20.83 9.77
N GLU A 315 13.05 19.73 10.04
CA GLU A 315 13.45 18.40 9.55
C GLU A 315 12.97 18.14 8.11
N LEU A 316 12.13 19.02 7.57
CA LEU A 316 11.48 18.83 6.28
C LEU A 316 12.49 18.82 5.12
N LYS A 317 12.47 17.74 4.34
CA LYS A 317 13.36 17.46 3.20
C LYS A 317 12.61 17.24 1.89
N MET A 318 11.34 16.84 1.95
CA MET A 318 10.50 16.61 0.78
C MET A 318 9.10 17.17 0.99
N CYS A 319 8.58 17.87 -0.03
CA CYS A 319 7.18 18.28 -0.09
C CYS A 319 6.57 17.92 -1.44
N GLU A 320 5.30 17.54 -1.44
CA GLU A 320 4.49 17.41 -2.64
C GLU A 320 3.11 18.00 -2.38
N PHE A 321 2.60 18.77 -3.33
CA PHE A 321 1.32 19.47 -3.23
C PHE A 321 0.40 19.12 -4.41
N ASP A 322 -0.68 19.89 -4.57
CA ASP A 322 -1.75 19.68 -5.53
C ASP A 322 -1.35 19.90 -7.00
N ALA A 323 -0.25 20.60 -7.29
CA ALA A 323 0.26 20.69 -8.66
C ALA A 323 1.05 19.44 -9.11
N GLY A 324 1.26 18.45 -8.22
CA GLY A 324 1.97 17.21 -8.54
C GLY A 324 3.49 17.36 -8.73
N VAL A 325 4.06 18.41 -8.15
CA VAL A 325 5.50 18.67 -8.13
C VAL A 325 6.08 18.20 -6.80
N ILE A 326 7.18 17.45 -6.88
CA ILE A 326 7.94 16.98 -5.73
C ILE A 326 9.10 17.96 -5.53
N TRP A 327 9.04 18.72 -4.44
CA TRP A 327 10.10 19.60 -3.99
C TRP A 327 11.04 18.81 -3.09
N THR A 328 12.33 18.77 -3.42
CA THR A 328 13.36 18.10 -2.62
C THR A 328 14.42 19.08 -2.18
N LEU A 329 14.78 19.05 -0.90
CA LEU A 329 15.86 19.84 -0.35
C LEU A 329 17.20 19.23 -0.78
N LYS A 330 18.04 20.02 -1.46
CA LYS A 330 19.38 19.63 -1.91
C LYS A 330 20.41 20.70 -1.51
N GLY A 331 21.69 20.39 -1.73
CA GLY A 331 22.79 21.31 -1.44
C GLY A 331 23.45 21.08 -0.08
N ASN A 332 24.38 21.96 0.27
CA ASN A 332 25.09 21.95 1.55
C ASN A 332 24.11 22.26 2.69
N PRO A 333 24.18 21.58 3.86
CA PRO A 333 23.44 21.94 5.07
C PRO A 333 23.43 23.43 5.43
N GLU A 334 24.47 24.19 5.06
CA GLU A 334 24.54 25.64 5.31
C GLU A 334 23.68 26.48 4.36
N HIS A 335 23.47 25.99 3.13
CA HIS A 335 22.75 26.69 2.06
C HIS A 335 21.86 25.72 1.28
N PRO A 336 20.83 25.14 1.93
CA PRO A 336 19.98 24.18 1.27
C PRO A 336 19.04 24.89 0.28
N THR A 337 18.85 24.29 -0.88
CA THR A 337 17.99 24.80 -1.96
C THR A 337 16.91 23.78 -2.29
N TRP A 338 15.67 24.26 -2.44
CA TRP A 338 14.55 23.44 -2.86
C TRP A 338 14.55 23.29 -4.39
N GLU A 339 14.63 22.05 -4.86
CA GLU A 339 14.57 21.73 -6.28
C GLU A 339 13.24 21.03 -6.62
N PRO A 340 12.47 21.54 -7.61
CA PRO A 340 11.27 20.87 -8.10
C PRO A 340 11.61 19.72 -9.05
N ALA A 341 10.86 18.62 -8.93
CA ALA A 341 10.84 17.51 -9.87
C ALA A 341 9.39 17.13 -10.18
N ALA A 342 9.08 16.86 -11.46
CA ALA A 342 7.75 16.40 -11.84
C ALA A 342 7.52 14.97 -11.34
N ARG A 343 6.33 14.69 -10.78
CA ARG A 343 5.90 13.29 -10.56
C ARG A 343 5.77 12.52 -11.87
N ASN A 344 5.31 13.19 -12.94
CA ASN A 344 5.12 12.59 -14.26
C ASN A 344 5.86 13.41 -15.33
N VAL A 345 6.82 12.77 -16.00
CA VAL A 345 7.86 13.44 -16.81
C VAL A 345 7.31 14.04 -18.11
N SER A 346 6.20 13.52 -18.64
CA SER A 346 5.80 13.77 -20.04
C SER A 346 5.21 15.15 -20.33
N MET A 347 4.75 15.92 -19.33
CA MET A 347 4.15 17.25 -19.56
C MET A 347 4.67 18.37 -18.67
N SER A 348 5.33 18.05 -17.55
CA SER A 348 5.72 19.06 -16.56
C SER A 348 7.20 19.49 -16.66
N GLY A 349 8.02 18.75 -17.44
CA GLY A 349 9.46 18.98 -17.54
C GLY A 349 9.83 20.36 -18.09
N ASP A 350 9.21 20.79 -19.19
CA ASP A 350 9.51 22.06 -19.84
C ASP A 350 9.16 23.27 -18.95
N ILE A 351 8.02 23.21 -18.26
CA ILE A 351 7.56 24.29 -17.37
C ILE A 351 8.51 24.42 -16.17
N ILE A 352 8.90 23.28 -15.56
CA ILE A 352 9.86 23.26 -14.45
C ILE A 352 11.21 23.82 -14.89
N HIS A 353 11.72 23.36 -16.04
CA HIS A 353 13.00 23.84 -16.57
C HIS A 353 12.97 25.35 -16.85
N GLN A 354 11.92 25.86 -17.51
CA GLN A 354 11.76 27.30 -17.77
C GLN A 354 11.71 28.10 -16.47
N TRP A 355 11.01 27.60 -15.45
CA TRP A 355 10.94 28.23 -14.14
C TRP A 355 12.31 28.26 -13.45
N GLN A 356 13.06 27.15 -13.46
CA GLN A 356 14.42 27.06 -12.90
C GLN A 356 15.37 28.06 -13.56
N VAL A 357 15.36 28.16 -14.89
CA VAL A 357 16.18 29.12 -15.65
C VAL A 357 15.83 30.56 -15.28
N LYS A 358 14.54 30.90 -15.27
CA LYS A 358 14.07 32.25 -14.92
C LYS A 358 14.53 32.66 -13.53
N ARG A 359 14.46 31.73 -12.58
CA ARG A 359 14.88 31.98 -11.20
C ARG A 359 16.38 32.13 -11.04
N ALA A 360 17.18 31.28 -11.67
CA ALA A 360 18.64 31.41 -11.65
C ALA A 360 19.08 32.79 -12.18
N VAL A 361 18.42 33.29 -13.24
CA VAL A 361 18.66 34.65 -13.76
C VAL A 361 18.29 35.73 -12.74
N ALA A 362 17.15 35.59 -12.05
CA ALA A 362 16.72 36.55 -11.03
C ALA A 362 17.69 36.59 -9.82
N GLU A 363 18.18 35.44 -9.37
CA GLU A 363 19.15 35.34 -8.26
C GLU A 363 20.49 36.01 -8.61
N VAL A 364 21.01 35.81 -9.82
CA VAL A 364 22.24 36.47 -10.31
C VAL A 364 22.07 38.00 -10.37
N GLN A 365 20.90 38.47 -10.82
CA GLN A 365 20.60 39.90 -10.87
C GLN A 365 20.52 40.52 -9.47
N GLU A 366 19.93 39.83 -8.51
CA GLU A 366 19.81 40.30 -7.12
C GLU A 366 21.17 40.36 -6.41
N ILE A 367 22.03 39.35 -6.60
CA ILE A 367 23.41 39.38 -6.09
C ILE A 367 24.19 40.55 -6.69
N SER A 368 24.06 40.77 -8.00
CA SER A 368 24.72 41.88 -8.70
C SER A 368 24.26 43.26 -8.21
N ARG A 369 23.03 43.37 -7.70
CA ARG A 369 22.52 44.60 -7.08
C ARG A 369 23.08 44.82 -5.67
N LYS A 370 23.20 43.76 -4.86
CA LYS A 370 23.72 43.86 -3.49
C LYS A 370 25.23 44.15 -3.41
N LEU A 371 25.97 43.91 -4.49
CA LEU A 371 27.41 44.21 -4.60
C LEU A 371 27.73 45.63 -5.09
N LYS A 372 26.72 46.38 -5.53
CA LYS A 372 26.84 47.80 -5.90
C LYS A 372 26.41 48.64 -4.71
#